data_AF-A0A432WHI7-F1
#
_entry.id   AF-A0A432WHI7-F1
#
_cell.length_a   1.000
_cell.length_b   1.000
_cell.length_c   1.000
_cell.angle_alpha   90.00
_cell.angle_beta   90.00
_cell.angle_gamma   90.00
#
_symmetry.space_group_name_H-M   'P 1'
#
loop_
_entity.id
_entity.type
_entity.pdbx_description
1 polymer ?
#
loop_
_entity_poly.entity_id
_entity_poly.type
_entity_poly.pdbx_seq_one_letter_code
_entity_poly.pdbx_strand_id
1 'polypeptide(L)'
;MPWERLENEQDVFMLQHRAPVFIGAAVLAALAGYINVVMLGFFAVPVSHMSGAVAHLGIDIMSGNTADLLPIGSILVGFWLGAFSAGLLISHVSLRLSKSYVSALALEALLLCLAAVFALNDNSYAVALAAAACGLQNAMAGSFRGLTIRTTHVTGVVTDLGALLGSRLRGRKVKTWKLILLLIILLAFFTGGVLGAFAVYAAGLVVLLPAALVAALLAVVAGFIPGKEK
;
A
#
# COMPACT_ATOMS: atom_id res chain seq x y z
N MET A 1 -18.03 25.62 -10.13
CA MET A 1 -16.60 25.31 -10.34
C MET A 1 -16.42 23.82 -10.66
N PRO A 2 -15.37 23.39 -11.38
CA PRO A 2 -15.19 21.97 -11.81
C PRO A 2 -15.15 20.96 -10.64
N TRP A 3 -14.78 21.41 -9.45
CA TRP A 3 -14.56 20.58 -8.26
C TRP A 3 -15.85 20.13 -7.55
N GLU A 4 -16.87 20.98 -7.52
CA GLU A 4 -18.18 20.66 -6.90
C GLU A 4 -18.93 19.57 -7.69
N ARG A 5 -18.74 19.54 -9.01
CA ARG A 5 -19.33 18.53 -9.89
C ARG A 5 -18.68 17.15 -9.69
N LEU A 6 -17.37 17.10 -9.46
CA LEU A 6 -16.64 15.88 -9.08
C LEU A 6 -17.07 15.35 -7.71
N GLU A 7 -17.36 16.24 -6.75
CA GLU A 7 -17.81 15.84 -5.42
C GLU A 7 -19.20 15.20 -5.44
N ASN A 8 -20.11 15.71 -6.30
CA ASN A 8 -21.46 15.18 -6.52
C ASN A 8 -21.51 13.85 -7.30
N GLU A 9 -20.70 13.66 -8.36
CA GLU A 9 -20.61 12.35 -9.04
C GLU A 9 -20.07 11.25 -8.11
N GLN A 10 -19.14 11.62 -7.22
CA GLN A 10 -18.58 10.69 -6.24
C GLN A 10 -19.52 10.44 -5.04
N ASP A 11 -20.56 11.25 -4.84
CA ASP A 11 -21.58 11.01 -3.79
C ASP A 11 -22.45 9.79 -4.09
N VAL A 12 -22.86 9.60 -5.35
CA VAL A 12 -23.61 8.41 -5.78
C VAL A 12 -22.72 7.16 -5.77
N PHE A 13 -21.46 7.29 -6.21
CA PHE A 13 -20.48 6.20 -6.12
C PHE A 13 -20.22 5.80 -4.65
N MET A 14 -20.17 6.77 -3.73
CA MET A 14 -20.07 6.52 -2.28
C MET A 14 -21.24 5.69 -1.75
N LEU A 15 -22.47 6.06 -2.09
CA LEU A 15 -23.66 5.33 -1.63
C LEU A 15 -23.63 3.86 -2.05
N GLN A 16 -23.09 3.57 -3.23
CA GLN A 16 -23.04 2.22 -3.79
C GLN A 16 -21.77 1.43 -3.38
N HIS A 17 -20.62 2.09 -3.17
CA HIS A 17 -19.31 1.42 -3.04
C HIS A 17 -18.55 1.75 -1.75
N ARG A 18 -19.16 2.43 -0.77
CA ARG A 18 -18.49 2.77 0.50
C ARG A 18 -17.92 1.55 1.23
N ALA A 19 -18.70 0.49 1.39
CA ALA A 19 -18.24 -0.71 2.10
C ALA A 19 -17.08 -1.41 1.36
N PRO A 20 -17.18 -1.70 0.04
CA PRO A 20 -16.05 -2.25 -0.72
C PRO A 20 -14.76 -1.43 -0.62
N VAL A 21 -14.85 -0.09 -0.69
CA VAL A 21 -13.67 0.78 -0.58
C VAL A 21 -13.04 0.72 0.81
N PHE A 22 -13.87 0.74 1.86
CA PHE A 22 -13.38 0.67 3.25
C PHE A 22 -12.75 -0.69 3.55
N ILE A 23 -13.38 -1.77 3.11
CA ILE A 23 -12.87 -3.14 3.28
C ILE A 23 -11.57 -3.30 2.47
N GLY A 24 -11.56 -2.90 1.20
CA GLY A 24 -10.36 -2.98 0.36
C GLY A 24 -9.20 -2.17 0.94
N ALA A 25 -9.44 -0.93 1.39
CA ALA A 25 -8.41 -0.11 2.03
C ALA A 25 -7.90 -0.75 3.33
N ALA A 26 -8.77 -1.36 4.14
CA ALA A 26 -8.38 -2.06 5.36
C ALA A 26 -7.52 -3.29 5.06
N VAL A 27 -7.95 -4.15 4.13
CA VAL A 27 -7.21 -5.38 3.78
C VAL A 27 -5.85 -5.04 3.18
N LEU A 28 -5.77 -4.07 2.25
CA LEU A 28 -4.51 -3.64 1.65
C LEU A 28 -3.59 -2.96 2.67
N ALA A 29 -4.13 -2.20 3.62
CA ALA A 29 -3.33 -1.62 4.71
C ALA A 29 -2.80 -2.71 5.66
N ALA A 30 -3.60 -3.70 6.01
CA ALA A 30 -3.16 -4.85 6.79
C ALA A 30 -2.08 -5.65 6.05
N LEU A 31 -2.24 -5.89 4.76
CA LEU A 31 -1.20 -6.52 3.92
C LEU A 31 0.09 -5.72 3.90
N ALA A 32 0.00 -4.40 3.71
CA ALA A 32 1.15 -3.52 3.77
C ALA A 32 1.89 -3.64 5.11
N GLY A 33 1.17 -3.57 6.23
CA GLY A 33 1.77 -3.71 7.56
C GLY A 33 2.44 -5.07 7.76
N TYR A 34 1.76 -6.13 7.32
CA TYR A 34 2.27 -7.50 7.37
C TYR A 34 3.58 -7.65 6.59
N ILE A 35 3.60 -7.28 5.31
CA ILE A 35 4.78 -7.37 4.44
C ILE A 35 5.92 -6.52 5.02
N ASN A 36 5.62 -5.32 5.50
CA ASN A 36 6.64 -4.42 6.04
C ASN A 36 7.35 -5.02 7.26
N VAL A 37 6.61 -5.66 8.17
CA VAL A 37 7.18 -6.33 9.34
C VAL A 37 7.91 -7.62 8.97
N VAL A 38 7.39 -8.40 8.02
CA VAL A 38 8.09 -9.58 7.48
C VAL A 38 9.46 -9.18 6.92
N MET A 39 9.49 -8.15 6.06
CA MET A 39 10.74 -7.69 5.45
C MET A 39 11.70 -7.12 6.49
N LEU A 40 11.19 -6.37 7.47
CA LEU A 40 12.01 -5.88 8.59
C LEU A 40 12.59 -7.04 9.42
N GLY A 41 11.84 -8.11 9.65
CA GLY A 41 12.29 -9.26 10.43
C GLY A 41 13.43 -10.05 9.76
N PHE A 42 13.43 -10.16 8.44
CA PHE A 42 14.44 -10.95 7.70
C PHE A 42 15.58 -10.14 7.12
N PHE A 43 15.28 -8.95 6.61
CA PHE A 43 16.25 -8.12 5.89
C PHE A 43 16.62 -6.85 6.66
N ALA A 44 16.16 -6.70 7.91
CA ALA A 44 16.39 -5.54 8.77
C ALA A 44 15.96 -4.18 8.17
N VAL A 45 15.23 -4.18 7.06
CA VAL A 45 14.80 -2.96 6.37
C VAL A 45 13.32 -3.07 5.97
N PRO A 46 12.50 -2.07 6.34
CA PRO A 46 11.11 -2.05 5.95
C PRO A 46 10.94 -1.51 4.52
N VAL A 47 10.27 -2.26 3.64
CA VAL A 47 10.15 -1.96 2.20
C VAL A 47 9.21 -0.81 1.85
N SER A 48 8.52 -0.21 2.83
CA SER A 48 7.61 0.92 2.60
C SER A 48 8.08 2.28 3.13
N HIS A 49 9.19 2.33 3.87
CA HIS A 49 9.71 3.57 4.46
C HIS A 49 10.78 4.22 3.57
N MET A 50 10.34 4.84 2.48
CA MET A 50 11.24 5.43 1.48
C MET A 50 12.13 6.56 2.05
N SER A 51 11.61 7.41 2.94
CA SER A 51 12.40 8.49 3.54
C SER A 51 13.54 7.97 4.43
N GLY A 52 13.29 6.87 5.15
CA GLY A 52 14.31 6.18 5.92
C GLY A 52 15.37 5.57 5.01
N ALA A 53 14.96 4.86 3.96
CA ALA A 53 15.86 4.27 2.98
C ALA A 53 16.78 5.32 2.31
N VAL A 54 16.23 6.47 1.88
CA VAL A 54 17.03 7.56 1.31
C VAL A 54 18.02 8.13 2.33
N ALA A 55 17.60 8.33 3.58
CA ALA A 55 18.48 8.84 4.63
C ALA A 55 19.63 7.86 4.95
N HIS A 56 19.33 6.57 5.04
CA HIS A 56 20.33 5.51 5.24
C HIS A 56 21.35 5.47 4.10
N LEU A 57 20.91 5.51 2.85
CA LEU A 57 21.85 5.59 1.71
C LEU A 57 22.76 6.83 1.79
N GLY A 58 22.25 7.97 2.25
CA GLY A 58 23.06 9.17 2.47
C GLY A 58 24.16 8.95 3.51
N ILE A 59 23.86 8.24 4.60
CA ILE A 59 24.83 7.88 5.64
C ILE A 59 25.87 6.89 5.11
N ASP A 60 25.44 5.88 4.36
CA ASP A 60 26.31 4.86 3.78
C ASP A 60 27.29 5.45 2.76
N ILE A 61 26.80 6.34 1.89
CA ILE A 61 27.64 7.07 0.93
C ILE A 61 28.69 7.93 1.66
N MET A 62 28.28 8.65 2.73
CA MET A 62 29.21 9.50 3.48
C MET A 62 30.26 8.69 4.23
N SER A 63 29.84 7.59 4.86
CA SER A 63 30.72 6.72 5.66
C SER A 63 31.59 5.77 4.82
N GLY A 64 31.32 5.66 3.52
CA GLY A 64 31.98 4.70 2.63
C GLY A 64 31.53 3.25 2.85
N ASN A 65 30.46 3.03 3.63
CA ASN A 65 29.88 1.71 3.84
C ASN A 65 29.12 1.27 2.57
N THR A 66 29.61 0.24 1.90
CA THR A 66 28.99 -0.25 0.66
C THR A 66 28.03 -1.43 0.90
N ALA A 67 27.98 -1.98 2.11
CA ALA A 67 27.22 -3.20 2.42
C ALA A 67 25.72 -3.03 2.16
N ASP A 68 25.16 -1.87 2.50
CA ASP A 68 23.73 -1.60 2.46
C ASP A 68 23.28 -0.84 1.19
N LEU A 69 24.23 -0.37 0.37
CA LEU A 69 23.92 0.39 -0.84
C LEU A 69 23.06 -0.39 -1.83
N LEU A 70 23.40 -1.65 -2.08
CA LEU A 70 22.67 -2.50 -3.02
C LEU A 70 21.29 -2.91 -2.44
N PRO A 71 21.18 -3.46 -1.22
CA PRO A 71 19.88 -3.77 -0.62
C PRO A 71 18.94 -2.57 -0.55
N ILE A 72 19.37 -1.44 0.03
CA ILE A 72 18.53 -0.26 0.22
C ILE A 72 18.24 0.44 -1.12
N GLY A 73 19.23 0.50 -2.02
CA GLY A 73 19.03 1.01 -3.39
C GLY A 73 18.00 0.18 -4.16
N SER A 74 18.01 -1.14 -4.01
CA SER A 74 17.03 -2.03 -4.64
C SER A 74 15.60 -1.82 -4.13
N ILE A 75 15.43 -1.44 -2.86
CA ILE A 75 14.12 -1.07 -2.29
C ILE A 75 13.58 0.17 -2.98
N LEU A 76 14.39 1.23 -3.12
CA LEU A 76 13.97 2.47 -3.76
C LEU A 76 13.59 2.26 -5.23
N VAL A 77 14.44 1.57 -5.98
CA VAL A 77 14.19 1.28 -7.40
C VAL A 77 12.99 0.35 -7.56
N GLY A 78 12.91 -0.72 -6.77
CA GLY A 78 11.79 -1.65 -6.78
C GLY A 78 10.47 -0.94 -6.51
N PHE A 79 10.38 -0.19 -5.41
CA PHE A 79 9.18 0.58 -5.06
C PHE A 79 8.79 1.58 -6.14
N TRP A 80 9.77 2.29 -6.71
CA TRP A 80 9.53 3.23 -7.81
C TRP A 80 9.00 2.52 -9.06
N LEU A 81 9.58 1.38 -9.45
CA LEU A 81 9.12 0.58 -10.59
C LEU A 81 7.70 0.06 -10.37
N GLY A 82 7.38 -0.41 -9.17
CA GLY A 82 6.02 -0.81 -8.81
C GLY A 82 5.02 0.34 -8.94
N ALA A 83 5.35 1.51 -8.40
CA ALA A 83 4.52 2.71 -8.52
C ALA A 83 4.39 3.18 -9.98
N PHE A 84 5.46 3.08 -10.76
CA PHE A 84 5.46 3.35 -12.19
C PHE A 84 4.51 2.39 -12.94
N SER A 85 4.56 1.09 -12.66
CA SER A 85 3.62 0.11 -13.21
C SER A 85 2.17 0.41 -12.84
N ALA A 86 1.89 0.84 -11.61
CA ALA A 86 0.54 1.28 -11.22
C ALA A 86 0.06 2.46 -12.08
N GLY A 87 0.95 3.44 -12.31
CA GLY A 87 0.66 4.60 -13.15
C GLY A 87 0.38 4.25 -14.62
N LEU A 88 1.00 3.20 -15.15
CA LEU A 88 0.70 2.68 -16.50
C LEU A 88 -0.63 1.94 -16.55
N LEU A 89 -0.97 1.18 -15.50
CA LEU A 89 -2.19 0.35 -15.46
C LEU A 89 -3.45 1.15 -15.13
N ILE A 90 -3.34 2.14 -14.24
CA ILE A 90 -4.47 2.88 -13.66
C ILE A 90 -4.47 4.31 -14.19
N SER A 91 -5.33 4.57 -15.17
CA SER A 91 -5.45 5.86 -15.86
C SER A 91 -6.26 6.92 -15.10
N HIS A 92 -6.86 6.57 -13.96
CA HIS A 92 -7.78 7.43 -13.23
C HIS A 92 -7.20 7.87 -11.87
N VAL A 93 -7.12 9.18 -11.65
CA VAL A 93 -6.64 9.79 -10.39
C VAL A 93 -7.58 9.49 -9.22
N SER A 94 -8.88 9.37 -9.50
CA SER A 94 -9.90 9.00 -8.50
C SER A 94 -10.21 7.51 -8.55
N LEU A 95 -10.32 6.88 -7.38
CA LEU A 95 -10.64 5.48 -7.22
C LEU A 95 -12.00 5.16 -7.87
N ARG A 96 -11.94 4.43 -8.98
CA ARG A 96 -13.07 3.85 -9.72
C ARG A 96 -12.75 2.39 -9.93
N LEU A 97 -13.49 1.50 -9.26
CA LEU A 97 -13.31 0.06 -9.37
C LEU A 97 -13.50 -0.34 -10.84
N SER A 98 -12.40 -0.68 -11.50
CA SER A 98 -12.33 -1.03 -12.92
C SER A 98 -11.44 -2.25 -13.11
N LYS A 99 -11.48 -2.85 -14.31
CA LYS A 99 -10.63 -4.00 -14.66
C LYS A 99 -9.13 -3.70 -14.47
N SER A 100 -8.69 -2.45 -14.57
CA SER A 100 -7.30 -2.04 -14.29
C SER A 100 -6.84 -2.38 -12.88
N TYR A 101 -7.73 -2.32 -11.88
CA TYR A 101 -7.39 -2.69 -10.50
C TYR A 101 -7.19 -4.20 -10.35
N VAL A 102 -7.91 -5.00 -11.13
CA VAL A 102 -7.72 -6.46 -11.16
C VAL A 102 -6.32 -6.78 -11.68
N SER A 103 -5.89 -6.14 -12.77
CA SER A 103 -4.55 -6.32 -13.32
C SER A 103 -3.46 -5.87 -12.34
N ALA A 104 -3.66 -4.76 -11.63
CA ALA A 104 -2.72 -4.28 -10.62
C ALA A 104 -2.60 -5.24 -9.42
N LEU A 105 -3.73 -5.73 -8.88
CA LEU A 105 -3.74 -6.72 -7.80
C LEU A 105 -3.15 -8.07 -8.21
N ALA A 106 -3.39 -8.50 -9.46
CA ALA A 106 -2.79 -9.72 -10.00
C ALA A 106 -1.26 -9.60 -10.15
N LEU A 107 -0.78 -8.45 -10.62
CA LEU A 107 0.65 -8.16 -10.70
C LEU A 107 1.28 -8.08 -9.30
N GLU A 108 0.59 -7.46 -8.33
CA GLU A 108 1.02 -7.44 -6.94
C GLU A 108 1.18 -8.85 -6.37
N ALA A 109 0.18 -9.72 -6.56
CA ALA A 109 0.22 -11.11 -6.12
C ALA A 109 1.38 -11.88 -6.77
N LEU A 110 1.62 -11.67 -8.07
CA LEU A 110 2.75 -12.27 -8.78
C LEU A 110 4.09 -11.81 -8.20
N LEU A 111 4.27 -10.50 -7.97
CA LEU A 111 5.49 -9.95 -7.39
C LEU A 111 5.76 -10.50 -6.00
N LEU A 112 4.74 -10.62 -5.15
CA LEU A 112 4.87 -11.21 -3.81
C LEU A 112 5.16 -12.72 -3.85
N CYS A 113 4.56 -13.45 -4.79
CA CYS A 113 4.84 -14.88 -4.99
C CYS A 113 6.30 -15.10 -5.42
N LEU A 114 6.78 -14.31 -6.38
CA LEU A 114 8.19 -14.34 -6.80
C LEU A 114 9.10 -13.93 -5.64
N ALA A 115 8.75 -12.88 -4.89
CA ALA A 115 9.52 -12.46 -3.72
C ALA A 115 9.65 -13.61 -2.70
N ALA A 116 8.58 -14.36 -2.45
CA ALA A 116 8.62 -15.53 -1.58
C ALA A 116 9.55 -16.63 -2.11
N VAL A 117 9.48 -16.96 -3.41
CA VAL A 117 10.36 -17.97 -4.03
C VAL A 117 11.83 -17.55 -3.94
N PHE A 118 12.16 -16.31 -4.28
CA PHE A 118 13.53 -15.80 -4.17
C PHE A 118 14.02 -15.75 -2.72
N ALA A 119 13.14 -15.41 -1.78
CA ALA A 119 13.47 -15.38 -0.36
C ALA A 119 13.82 -16.79 0.16
N LEU A 120 13.09 -17.83 -0.26
CA LEU A 120 13.38 -19.21 0.12
C LEU A 120 14.73 -19.73 -0.41
N ASN A 121 15.35 -19.03 -1.35
CA ASN A 121 16.66 -19.33 -1.91
C ASN A 121 17.74 -18.32 -1.46
N ASP A 122 17.50 -17.59 -0.36
CA ASP A 122 18.39 -16.55 0.19
C ASP A 122 18.81 -15.49 -0.84
N ASN A 123 17.95 -15.20 -1.82
CA ASN A 123 18.25 -14.27 -2.90
C ASN A 123 17.71 -12.86 -2.62
N SER A 124 18.60 -11.87 -2.67
CA SER A 124 18.31 -10.45 -2.42
C SER A 124 17.27 -9.85 -3.36
N TYR A 125 16.98 -10.46 -4.52
CA TYR A 125 15.88 -10.01 -5.40
C TYR A 125 14.51 -10.04 -4.71
N ALA A 126 14.34 -10.86 -3.66
CA ALA A 126 13.12 -10.87 -2.85
C ALA A 126 12.78 -9.47 -2.30
N VAL A 127 13.80 -8.71 -1.90
CA VAL A 127 13.64 -7.36 -1.34
C VAL A 127 13.12 -6.40 -2.39
N ALA A 128 13.72 -6.39 -3.58
CA ALA A 128 13.31 -5.53 -4.68
C ALA A 128 11.89 -5.86 -5.16
N LEU A 129 11.54 -7.14 -5.24
CA LEU A 129 10.21 -7.61 -5.66
C LEU A 129 9.13 -7.26 -4.63
N ALA A 130 9.39 -7.45 -3.33
CA ALA A 130 8.49 -7.05 -2.26
C ALA A 130 8.30 -5.52 -2.22
N ALA A 131 9.38 -4.75 -2.43
CA ALA A 131 9.32 -3.30 -2.55
C ALA A 131 8.48 -2.87 -3.76
N ALA A 132 8.64 -3.53 -4.91
CA ALA A 132 7.83 -3.29 -6.10
C ALA A 132 6.35 -3.60 -5.87
N ALA A 133 6.01 -4.70 -5.20
CA ALA A 133 4.64 -4.99 -4.81
C ALA A 133 4.05 -3.88 -3.92
N CYS A 134 4.77 -3.46 -2.88
CA CYS A 134 4.35 -2.36 -2.01
C CYS A 134 4.21 -1.01 -2.75
N GLY A 135 5.10 -0.71 -3.68
CA GLY A 135 5.04 0.50 -4.50
C GLY A 135 3.82 0.51 -5.42
N LEU A 136 3.56 -0.61 -6.09
CA LEU A 136 2.37 -0.84 -6.91
C LEU A 136 1.09 -0.67 -6.08
N GLN A 137 1.02 -1.30 -4.90
CA GLN A 137 -0.13 -1.22 -3.99
C GLN A 137 -0.42 0.22 -3.54
N ASN A 138 0.62 0.94 -3.15
CA ASN A 138 0.49 2.30 -2.63
C ASN A 138 0.07 3.29 -3.72
N ALA A 139 0.53 3.11 -4.95
CA ALA A 139 0.14 3.93 -6.08
C ALA A 139 -1.28 3.58 -6.60
N MET A 140 -1.68 2.31 -6.51
CA MET A 140 -3.03 1.86 -6.89
C MET A 140 -4.14 2.43 -6.02
N ALA A 141 -3.92 2.63 -4.71
CA ALA A 141 -4.97 3.06 -3.78
C ALA A 141 -5.62 4.42 -4.15
N GLY A 142 -4.91 5.27 -4.91
CA GLY A 142 -5.47 6.47 -5.54
C GLY A 142 -6.11 7.47 -4.58
N SER A 143 -7.10 8.22 -5.07
CA SER A 143 -7.86 9.18 -4.26
C SER A 143 -9.36 8.87 -4.22
N PHE A 144 -9.97 8.95 -3.05
CA PHE A 144 -11.41 8.75 -2.85
C PHE A 144 -12.01 10.03 -2.25
N ARG A 145 -12.82 10.75 -3.04
CA ARG A 145 -13.50 12.00 -2.58
C ARG A 145 -12.58 13.08 -2.03
N GLY A 146 -11.50 13.32 -2.79
CA GLY A 146 -10.47 14.28 -2.43
C GLY A 146 -9.70 13.90 -1.16
N LEU A 147 -9.88 12.67 -0.63
CA LEU A 147 -8.99 12.07 0.35
C LEU A 147 -8.07 11.12 -0.40
N THR A 148 -6.77 11.37 -0.40
CA THR A 148 -5.79 10.43 -0.94
C THR A 148 -5.75 9.21 -0.02
N ILE A 149 -5.98 8.01 -0.57
CA ILE A 149 -5.84 6.76 0.18
C ILE A 149 -4.41 6.27 -0.03
N ARG A 150 -3.68 6.04 1.06
CA ARG A 150 -2.33 5.46 1.03
C ARG A 150 -2.25 4.37 2.08
N THR A 151 -2.01 3.14 1.63
CA THR A 151 -2.06 1.94 2.48
C THR A 151 -0.73 1.66 3.19
N THR A 152 0.38 2.14 2.63
CA THR A 152 1.72 1.96 3.21
C THR A 152 2.30 3.24 3.84
N HIS A 153 1.76 4.42 3.47
CA HIS A 153 2.30 5.72 3.87
C HIS A 153 1.73 6.21 5.21
N VAL A 154 2.07 5.52 6.30
CA VAL A 154 1.56 5.78 7.66
C VAL A 154 1.79 7.24 8.10
N THR A 155 2.94 7.83 7.80
CA THR A 155 3.23 9.25 8.11
C THR A 155 2.19 10.20 7.53
N GLY A 156 1.75 9.94 6.28
CA GLY A 156 0.69 10.74 5.66
C GLY A 156 -0.67 10.52 6.32
N VAL A 157 -1.02 9.27 6.64
CA VAL A 157 -2.28 8.96 7.34
C VAL A 157 -2.37 9.68 8.69
N VAL A 158 -1.30 9.66 9.47
CA VAL A 158 -1.24 10.34 10.78
C VAL A 158 -1.34 11.86 10.62
N THR A 159 -0.63 12.43 9.63
CA THR A 159 -0.66 13.87 9.36
C THR A 159 -2.04 14.33 8.91
N ASP A 160 -2.68 13.59 8.00
CA ASP A 160 -4.02 13.89 7.48
C ASP A 160 -5.07 13.77 8.60
N LEU A 161 -4.95 12.76 9.47
CA LEU A 161 -5.84 12.60 10.63
C LEU A 161 -5.72 13.81 11.58
N GLY A 162 -4.48 14.23 11.89
CA GLY A 162 -4.22 15.42 12.71
C GLY A 162 -4.79 16.69 12.10
N ALA A 163 -4.57 16.92 10.79
CA ALA A 163 -5.08 18.08 10.09
C ALA A 163 -6.62 18.15 10.04
N LEU A 164 -7.28 17.00 9.86
CA LEU A 164 -8.74 16.91 9.85
C LEU A 164 -9.33 17.11 11.24
N LEU A 165 -8.76 16.50 12.29
CA LEU A 165 -9.18 16.72 13.67
C LEU A 165 -8.99 18.18 14.08
N GLY A 166 -7.83 18.77 13.80
CA GLY A 166 -7.57 20.19 14.08
C GLY A 166 -8.51 21.13 13.30
N SER A 167 -8.89 20.79 12.08
CA SER A 167 -9.88 21.56 11.31
C SER A 167 -11.28 21.45 11.92
N ARG A 168 -11.67 20.28 12.41
CA ARG A 168 -12.95 20.05 13.09
C ARG A 168 -13.03 20.85 14.41
N LEU A 169 -11.95 20.88 15.18
CA LEU A 169 -11.86 21.67 16.42
C LEU A 169 -11.95 23.19 16.16
N ARG A 170 -11.48 23.66 15.00
CA ARG A 170 -11.66 25.06 14.55
C ARG A 170 -13.07 25.36 13.98
N GLY A 171 -14.04 24.46 14.15
CA GLY A 171 -15.42 24.65 13.70
C GLY A 171 -15.63 24.41 12.19
N ARG A 172 -14.64 23.92 11.44
CA ARG A 172 -14.85 23.58 10.02
C ARG A 172 -15.66 22.29 9.91
N LYS A 173 -16.57 22.24 8.94
CA LYS A 173 -17.34 21.01 8.63
C LYS A 173 -16.41 19.95 8.04
N VAL A 174 -16.07 18.94 8.84
CA VAL A 174 -15.29 17.77 8.42
C VAL A 174 -16.20 16.55 8.32
N LYS A 175 -16.20 15.89 7.16
CA LYS A 175 -16.98 14.66 6.94
C LYS A 175 -16.38 13.52 7.79
N THR A 176 -17.14 13.01 8.76
CA THR A 176 -16.69 11.98 9.73
C THR A 176 -16.14 10.72 9.07
N TRP A 177 -16.66 10.33 7.90
CA TRP A 177 -16.18 9.14 7.19
C TRP A 177 -14.69 9.22 6.82
N LYS A 178 -14.12 10.41 6.57
CA LYS A 178 -12.70 10.59 6.26
C LYS A 178 -11.82 10.19 7.46
N LEU A 179 -12.21 10.64 8.65
CA LEU A 179 -11.54 10.30 9.90
C LEU A 179 -11.60 8.80 10.18
N ILE A 180 -12.78 8.20 10.00
CA ILE A 180 -12.99 6.76 10.20
C ILE A 180 -12.11 5.96 9.23
N LEU A 181 -12.06 6.33 7.94
CA LEU A 181 -11.25 5.60 6.95
C LEU A 181 -9.75 5.68 7.27
N LEU A 182 -9.24 6.86 7.63
CA LEU A 182 -7.82 7.02 8.02
C LEU A 182 -7.49 6.20 9.28
N LEU A 183 -8.39 6.18 10.26
CA LEU A 183 -8.22 5.38 11.47
C LEU A 183 -8.23 3.88 11.15
N ILE A 184 -9.14 3.44 10.28
CA ILE A 184 -9.19 2.04 9.81
C ILE A 184 -7.87 1.67 9.12
N ILE A 185 -7.35 2.50 8.22
CA ILE A 185 -6.08 2.25 7.53
C ILE A 185 -4.93 2.13 8.53
N LEU A 186 -4.85 3.06 9.50
CA LEU A 186 -3.81 3.06 10.52
C LEU A 186 -3.86 1.80 11.40
N LEU A 187 -5.05 1.47 11.92
CA LEU A 187 -5.24 0.30 12.76
C LEU A 187 -5.04 -1.00 11.99
N ALA A 188 -5.53 -1.08 10.74
CA ALA A 188 -5.34 -2.24 9.89
C ALA A 188 -3.85 -2.49 9.62
N PHE A 189 -3.09 -1.45 9.25
CA PHE A 189 -1.63 -1.54 9.10
C PHE A 189 -0.95 -2.06 10.37
N PHE A 190 -1.29 -1.49 11.53
CA PHE A 190 -0.75 -1.95 12.81
C PHE A 190 -1.08 -3.43 13.08
N THR A 191 -2.34 -3.84 12.94
CA THR A 191 -2.77 -5.22 13.16
C THR A 191 -2.11 -6.19 12.19
N GLY A 192 -1.97 -5.81 10.91
CA GLY A 192 -1.24 -6.58 9.92
C GLY A 192 0.23 -6.76 10.28
N GLY A 193 0.89 -5.71 10.77
CA GLY A 193 2.26 -5.79 11.29
C GLY A 193 2.39 -6.72 12.48
N VAL A 194 1.46 -6.69 13.44
CA VAL A 194 1.43 -7.63 14.57
C VAL A 194 1.30 -9.07 14.06
N LEU A 195 0.39 -9.34 13.12
CA LEU A 195 0.24 -10.65 12.51
C LEU A 195 1.50 -11.08 11.73
N GLY A 196 2.17 -10.14 11.06
CA GLY A 196 3.44 -10.34 10.39
C GLY A 196 4.53 -10.78 11.36
N ALA A 197 4.67 -10.10 12.49
CA ALA A 197 5.64 -10.45 13.53
C ALA A 197 5.40 -11.88 14.06
N PHE A 198 4.15 -12.23 14.36
CA PHE A 198 3.79 -13.59 14.78
C PHE A 198 4.11 -14.63 13.69
N ALA A 199 3.82 -14.31 12.43
CA ALA A 199 4.09 -15.21 11.31
C ALA A 199 5.60 -15.46 11.12
N VAL A 200 6.42 -14.41 11.17
CA VAL A 200 7.89 -14.51 11.08
C VAL A 200 8.42 -15.44 12.18
N TYR A 201 7.95 -15.25 13.42
CA TYR A 201 8.35 -16.08 14.54
C TYR A 201 7.97 -17.57 14.36
N ALA A 202 6.83 -17.85 13.72
CA ALA A 202 6.32 -19.21 13.57
C ALA A 202 6.86 -19.96 12.34
N ALA A 203 7.10 -19.28 11.22
CA ALA A 203 7.18 -19.95 9.91
C ALA A 203 8.28 -19.44 8.95
N GLY A 204 9.20 -18.57 9.38
CA GLY A 204 10.33 -18.19 8.52
C GLY A 204 9.91 -17.35 7.29
N LEU A 205 10.65 -17.43 6.18
CA LEU A 205 10.41 -16.65 4.95
C LEU A 205 9.21 -17.10 4.11
N VAL A 206 8.63 -18.28 4.41
CA VAL A 206 7.42 -18.82 3.74
C VAL A 206 6.21 -17.87 3.91
N VAL A 207 6.27 -16.98 4.90
CA VAL A 207 5.22 -16.04 5.30
C VAL A 207 4.83 -15.02 4.23
N LEU A 208 5.62 -14.82 3.16
CA LEU A 208 5.21 -13.97 2.03
C LEU A 208 4.11 -14.61 1.16
N LEU A 209 3.98 -15.95 1.15
CA LEU A 209 2.96 -16.66 0.36
C LEU A 209 1.51 -16.35 0.81
N PRO A 210 1.19 -16.32 2.12
CA PRO A 210 -0.10 -15.81 2.60
C PRO A 210 -0.45 -14.41 2.07
N ALA A 211 0.51 -13.48 2.04
CA ALA A 211 0.27 -12.14 1.51
C ALA A 211 -0.04 -12.16 0.01
N ALA A 212 0.71 -12.96 -0.76
CA ALA A 212 0.44 -13.16 -2.20
C ALA A 212 -0.95 -13.76 -2.45
N LEU A 213 -1.38 -14.72 -1.62
CA LEU A 213 -2.71 -15.34 -1.72
C LEU A 213 -3.83 -14.33 -1.46
N VAL A 214 -3.71 -13.49 -0.42
CA VAL A 214 -4.71 -12.47 -0.14
C VAL A 214 -4.78 -11.44 -1.28
N ALA A 215 -3.64 -11.01 -1.84
CA ALA A 215 -3.63 -10.13 -3.01
C ALA A 215 -4.32 -10.78 -4.23
N ALA A 216 -4.09 -12.07 -4.48
CA ALA A 216 -4.76 -12.81 -5.54
C ALA A 216 -6.29 -12.93 -5.31
N LEU A 217 -6.71 -13.19 -4.07
CA LEU A 217 -8.12 -13.22 -3.69
C LEU A 217 -8.78 -11.85 -3.87
N LEU A 218 -8.10 -10.76 -3.52
CA LEU A 218 -8.58 -9.41 -3.79
C LEU A 218 -8.74 -9.16 -5.30
N ALA A 219 -7.81 -9.64 -6.13
CA ALA A 219 -7.92 -9.53 -7.58
C ALA A 219 -9.16 -10.25 -8.10
N VAL A 220 -9.42 -11.47 -7.62
CA VAL A 220 -10.61 -12.26 -7.97
C VAL A 220 -11.90 -11.54 -7.55
N VAL A 221 -11.97 -11.09 -6.29
CA VAL A 221 -13.13 -10.35 -5.76
C VAL A 221 -13.37 -9.07 -6.55
N ALA A 222 -12.30 -8.31 -6.87
CA ALA A 222 -12.39 -7.11 -7.68
C ALA A 222 -12.90 -7.40 -9.10
N GLY A 223 -12.59 -8.58 -9.66
CA GLY A 223 -13.09 -9.03 -10.96
C GLY A 223 -14.60 -9.26 -11.02
N PHE A 224 -15.23 -9.58 -9.89
CA PHE A 224 -16.68 -9.73 -9.79
C PHE A 224 -17.44 -8.41 -9.57
N ILE A 225 -16.72 -7.31 -9.28
CA ILE A 225 -17.36 -6.01 -9.14
C ILE A 225 -17.65 -5.49 -10.55
N PRO A 226 -18.93 -5.29 -10.93
CA PRO A 226 -19.28 -4.83 -12.27
C PRO A 226 -18.69 -3.43 -12.50
N GLY A 227 -17.59 -3.39 -13.24
CA GLY A 227 -17.00 -2.15 -13.70
C GLY A 227 -17.98 -1.48 -14.64
N LYS A 228 -18.34 -0.22 -14.38
CA LYS A 228 -18.96 0.62 -15.40
C LYS A 228 -17.92 0.85 -16.49
N GLU A 229 -17.94 0.03 -17.54
CA GLU A 229 -17.32 0.38 -18.81
C GLU A 229 -17.97 1.68 -19.28
N LYS A 230 -17.14 2.70 -19.45
CA LYS A 230 -17.43 3.87 -20.27
C LYS A 230 -16.44 3.87 -21.40
#